data_AF-A0A9P6BVL5-F1
#
_entry.id   AF-A0A9P6BVL5-F1
#
_cell.length_a   1.000
_cell.length_b   1.000
_cell.length_c   1.000
_cell.angle_alpha   90.00
_cell.angle_beta   90.00
_cell.angle_gamma   90.00
#
_symmetry.space_group_name_H-M   'P 1'
#
loop_
_entity.id
_entity.type
_entity.pdbx_description
1 polymer ?
#
loop_
_entity_poly.entity_id
_entity_poly.type
_entity_poly.pdbx_seq_one_letter_code
_entity_poly.pdbx_strand_id
1 'polypeptide(L)'
;MQLLPNQPIANTNPANSMLPSNIEPKMQNKIALLTALCKAQSEVDGLRQQVCELQAENILNEIYCNKLQFQLTFKEKKGGRGKNGKLLDDGLPHMLSSNEFYERVVQFTQWQQ
;
A
#
# COMPACT_ATOMS: atom_id res chain seq x y z
N MET A 1 46.06 -58.18 -53.81
CA MET A 1 45.49 -56.84 -54.12
C MET A 1 44.19 -57.06 -54.86
N GLN A 2 43.16 -56.25 -54.53
CA GLN A 2 41.76 -56.24 -55.02
C GLN A 2 40.81 -57.12 -54.18
N LEU A 3 40.26 -56.59 -53.08
CA LEU A 3 39.17 -55.61 -52.88
C LEU A 3 37.80 -56.31 -52.77
N LEU A 4 37.40 -56.56 -51.51
CA LEU A 4 36.01 -56.88 -51.16
C LEU A 4 35.26 -55.55 -50.95
N PRO A 5 34.14 -55.30 -51.65
CA PRO A 5 33.37 -54.08 -51.47
C PRO A 5 32.49 -54.20 -50.22
N ASN A 6 32.87 -53.51 -49.14
CA ASN A 6 32.00 -53.32 -47.99
C ASN A 6 30.82 -52.44 -48.40
N GLN A 7 29.62 -53.03 -48.36
CA GLN A 7 28.35 -52.35 -48.57
C GLN A 7 28.06 -51.37 -47.42
N PRO A 8 27.29 -50.30 -47.67
CA PRO A 8 26.93 -49.32 -46.65
C PRO A 8 25.86 -49.89 -45.73
N ILE A 9 26.09 -49.87 -44.41
CA ILE A 9 25.04 -50.17 -43.42
C ILE A 9 24.09 -48.96 -43.39
N ALA A 10 22.91 -49.16 -43.96
CA ALA A 10 21.82 -48.22 -43.93
C ALA A 10 21.29 -48.01 -42.49
N ASN A 11 20.90 -46.77 -42.23
CA ASN A 11 20.24 -46.26 -41.04
C ASN A 11 19.09 -47.12 -40.50
N THR A 12 18.99 -47.22 -39.17
CA THR A 12 17.71 -47.20 -38.44
C THR A 12 17.88 -46.59 -37.03
N ASN A 13 17.73 -45.27 -36.89
CA ASN A 13 16.89 -44.74 -35.81
C ASN A 13 15.43 -44.95 -36.28
N PRO A 14 14.42 -45.20 -35.43
CA PRO A 14 14.22 -44.55 -34.13
C PRO A 14 13.55 -45.45 -33.05
N ALA A 15 13.70 -45.13 -31.76
CA ALA A 15 12.64 -45.36 -30.76
C ALA A 15 13.05 -44.81 -29.39
N ASN A 16 12.41 -43.70 -29.02
CA ASN A 16 11.95 -43.35 -27.68
C ASN A 16 12.72 -43.97 -26.50
N SER A 17 13.64 -43.21 -25.92
CA SER A 17 13.85 -43.30 -24.47
C SER A 17 12.56 -42.80 -23.80
N MET A 18 11.68 -43.75 -23.48
CA MET A 18 10.53 -43.52 -22.62
C MET A 18 11.06 -43.05 -21.26
N LEU A 19 11.13 -41.73 -21.07
CA LEU A 19 11.21 -41.15 -19.74
C LEU A 19 9.98 -41.66 -18.97
N PRO A 20 10.13 -42.14 -17.72
CA PRO A 20 9.00 -42.62 -16.95
C PRO A 20 7.94 -41.51 -16.86
N SER A 21 6.75 -41.77 -17.38
CA SER A 21 5.58 -40.88 -17.38
C SER A 21 5.12 -40.46 -15.97
N ASN A 22 5.73 -41.02 -14.93
CA ASN A 22 5.50 -40.66 -13.53
C ASN A 22 6.33 -39.44 -13.06
N ILE A 23 7.37 -39.05 -13.81
CA ILE A 23 8.23 -37.91 -13.46
C ILE A 23 7.63 -36.60 -13.99
N GLU A 24 6.96 -36.65 -15.14
CA GLU A 24 6.37 -35.49 -15.82
C GLU A 24 5.31 -34.75 -14.97
N PRO A 25 4.28 -35.44 -14.41
CA PRO A 25 3.23 -34.79 -13.63
C PRO A 25 3.78 -34.17 -12.35
N LYS A 26 4.77 -34.83 -11.73
CA LYS A 26 5.42 -34.38 -10.51
C LYS A 26 6.30 -33.14 -10.77
N MET A 27 6.93 -33.07 -11.93
CA MET A 27 7.72 -31.93 -12.37
C MET A 27 6.82 -30.72 -12.69
N GLN A 28 5.72 -30.92 -13.40
CA GLN A 28 4.75 -29.87 -13.73
C GLN A 28 4.11 -29.26 -12.48
N ASN A 29 3.71 -30.09 -11.50
CA ASN A 29 3.19 -29.61 -10.21
C ASN A 29 4.23 -28.81 -9.42
N LYS A 30 5.49 -29.26 -9.42
CA LYS A 30 6.59 -28.53 -8.76
C LYS A 30 6.81 -27.16 -9.40
N ILE A 31 6.78 -27.09 -10.73
CA ILE A 31 6.90 -25.81 -11.46
C ILE A 31 5.72 -24.90 -11.11
N ALA A 32 4.49 -25.40 -11.17
CA ALA A 32 3.29 -24.63 -10.84
C ALA A 32 3.33 -24.07 -9.40
N LEU A 33 3.76 -24.90 -8.43
CA LEU A 33 3.88 -24.48 -7.04
C LEU A 33 4.97 -23.41 -6.86
N LEU A 34 6.12 -23.57 -7.50
CA LEU A 34 7.20 -22.57 -7.44
C LEU A 34 6.78 -21.26 -8.11
N THR A 35 6.08 -21.31 -9.23
CA THR A 35 5.54 -20.11 -9.88
C THR A 35 4.53 -19.40 -8.99
N ALA A 36 3.61 -20.14 -8.36
CA ALA A 36 2.64 -19.57 -7.43
C ALA A 36 3.33 -18.95 -6.21
N LEU A 37 4.36 -19.61 -5.67
CA LEU A 37 5.15 -19.11 -4.55
C LEU A 37 5.90 -17.83 -4.91
N CYS A 38 6.58 -17.80 -6.07
CA CYS A 38 7.27 -16.59 -6.53
C CYS A 38 6.29 -15.43 -6.70
N LYS A 39 5.11 -15.67 -7.31
CA LYS A 39 4.08 -14.66 -7.49
C LYS A 39 3.60 -14.12 -6.13
N ALA A 40 3.24 -15.01 -5.21
CA ALA A 40 2.80 -14.62 -3.87
C ALA A 40 3.89 -13.84 -3.11
N GLN A 41 5.16 -14.25 -3.24
CA GLN A 41 6.28 -13.55 -2.62
C GLN A 41 6.44 -12.12 -3.18
N SER A 42 6.40 -11.96 -4.51
CA SER A 42 6.46 -10.63 -5.14
C SER A 42 5.29 -9.73 -4.73
N GLU A 43 4.08 -10.29 -4.58
CA GLU A 43 2.92 -9.54 -4.09
C GLU A 43 3.11 -9.08 -2.64
N VAL A 44 3.59 -9.97 -1.76
CA VAL A 44 3.88 -9.63 -0.36
C VAL A 44 4.94 -8.54 -0.26
N ASP A 45 6.00 -8.61 -1.06
CA ASP A 45 7.06 -7.61 -1.05
C ASP A 45 6.55 -6.24 -1.55
N GLY A 46 5.69 -6.23 -2.56
CA GLY A 46 5.01 -5.01 -3.02
C GLY A 46 4.09 -4.40 -1.96
N LEU A 47 3.28 -5.23 -1.29
CA LEU A 47 2.39 -4.78 -0.20
C LEU A 47 3.19 -4.23 0.99
N ARG A 48 4.30 -4.87 1.34
CA ARG A 48 5.20 -4.37 2.41
C ARG A 48 5.72 -2.98 2.09
N GLN A 49 6.17 -2.75 0.86
CA GLN A 49 6.63 -1.44 0.43
C GLN A 49 5.54 -0.37 0.57
N GLN A 50 4.32 -0.67 0.10
CA GLN A 50 3.18 0.25 0.23
C GLN A 50 2.82 0.54 1.69
N VAL A 51 2.86 -0.47 2.57
CA VAL A 51 2.60 -0.27 4.00
C VAL A 51 3.67 0.64 4.62
N CYS A 52 4.94 0.46 4.27
CA CYS A 52 6.01 1.33 4.76
C CYS A 52 5.82 2.79 4.31
N GLU A 53 5.42 3.02 3.06
CA GLU A 53 5.13 4.36 2.54
C GLU A 53 3.96 5.00 3.29
N LEU A 54 2.84 4.29 3.42
CA LEU A 54 1.66 4.77 4.14
C LEU A 54 1.96 5.06 5.62
N GLN A 55 2.78 4.23 6.27
CA GLN A 55 3.21 4.47 7.65
C GLN A 55 4.07 5.73 7.76
N ALA A 56 5.01 5.93 6.83
CA ALA A 56 5.85 7.12 6.81
C ALA A 56 5.02 8.39 6.59
N GLU A 57 4.07 8.37 5.65
CA GLU A 57 3.14 9.48 5.41
C GLU A 57 2.27 9.77 6.62
N ASN A 58 1.74 8.74 7.27
CA ASN A 58 0.88 8.90 8.44
C ASN A 58 1.65 9.55 9.61
N ILE A 59 2.87 9.09 9.89
CA ILE A 59 3.72 9.68 10.93
C ILE A 59 4.03 11.14 10.60
N LEU A 60 4.34 11.45 9.34
CA LEU A 60 4.62 12.82 8.91
C LEU A 60 3.38 13.72 9.08
N ASN A 61 2.21 13.21 8.69
CA ASN A 61 0.94 13.92 8.84
C ASN A 61 0.61 14.17 10.31
N GLU A 62 0.81 13.18 11.19
CA GLU A 62 0.60 13.34 12.62
C GLU A 62 1.49 14.45 13.19
N ILE A 63 2.79 14.43 12.88
CA ILE A 63 3.74 15.46 13.33
C ILE A 63 3.32 16.84 12.81
N TYR A 64 2.91 16.94 11.55
CA TYR A 64 2.46 18.20 10.95
C TYR A 64 1.18 18.72 11.62
N CYS A 65 0.17 17.88 11.77
CA CYS A 65 -1.10 18.22 12.42
C CYS A 65 -0.89 18.66 13.86
N ASN A 66 -0.08 17.93 14.63
CA ASN A 66 0.27 18.30 16.00
C ASN A 66 0.94 19.68 16.05
N LYS A 67 1.93 19.93 15.18
CA LYS A 67 2.60 21.23 15.09
C LYS A 67 1.60 22.35 14.76
N LEU A 68 0.72 22.13 13.79
CA LEU A 68 -0.29 23.11 13.40
C LEU A 68 -1.25 23.40 14.56
N GLN A 69 -1.70 22.37 15.26
CA GLN A 69 -2.56 22.49 16.44
C GLN A 69 -1.90 23.34 17.54
N PHE A 70 -0.63 23.11 17.84
CA PHE A 70 0.12 23.94 18.79
C PHE A 70 0.23 25.40 18.34
N GLN A 71 0.47 25.64 17.05
CA GLN A 71 0.54 27.01 16.52
C GLN A 71 -0.81 27.74 16.61
N LEU A 72 -1.91 27.04 16.31
CA LEU A 72 -3.26 27.58 16.39
C LEU A 72 -3.63 27.90 17.84
N THR A 73 -3.49 26.95 18.75
CA THR A 73 -3.77 27.15 20.19
C THR A 73 -2.89 28.26 20.80
N PHE A 74 -1.62 28.38 20.39
CA PHE A 74 -0.77 29.48 20.82
C PHE A 74 -1.22 30.84 20.28
N LYS A 75 -1.61 30.90 19.00
CA LYS A 75 -2.17 32.13 18.40
C LYS A 75 -3.47 32.54 19.07
N GLU A 76 -4.34 31.61 19.44
CA GLU A 76 -5.57 31.89 20.18
C GLU A 76 -5.27 32.46 21.57
N LYS A 77 -4.35 31.83 22.32
CA LYS A 77 -3.91 32.33 23.63
C LYS A 77 -3.31 33.74 23.54
N LYS A 78 -2.56 34.03 22.47
CA LYS A 78 -1.93 35.33 22.23
C LYS A 78 -2.88 36.37 21.62
N GLY A 79 -3.94 35.94 20.94
CA GLY A 79 -4.99 36.76 20.30
C GLY A 79 -5.89 37.52 21.27
N GLY A 80 -5.75 37.26 22.57
CA GLY A 80 -6.30 38.07 23.65
C GLY A 80 -7.63 37.56 24.19
N ARG A 81 -7.79 37.68 25.52
CA ARG A 81 -9.00 37.41 26.31
C ARG A 81 -10.21 38.32 25.98
N GLY A 82 -10.33 38.80 24.74
CA GLY A 82 -11.34 39.77 24.34
C GLY A 82 -11.62 39.84 22.84
N LYS A 83 -11.14 38.90 22.03
CA LYS A 83 -11.59 38.74 20.64
C LYS A 83 -12.37 37.43 20.50
N ASN A 84 -13.57 37.60 19.98
CA ASN A 84 -14.72 36.73 20.20
C ASN A 84 -14.65 35.49 19.33
N GLY A 85 -15.04 34.37 19.95
CA GLY A 85 -15.08 33.05 19.34
C GLY A 85 -13.77 32.30 19.55
N LYS A 86 -13.69 31.52 20.65
CA LYS A 86 -12.87 30.30 20.61
C LYS A 86 -13.38 29.49 19.41
N LEU A 87 -12.53 29.30 18.39
CA LEU A 87 -12.61 28.06 17.64
C LEU A 87 -12.40 26.97 18.69
N LEU A 88 -13.22 25.93 18.64
CA LEU A 88 -13.29 24.94 19.70
C LEU A 88 -11.87 24.48 20.07
N ASP A 89 -11.61 24.40 21.37
CA ASP A 89 -10.29 24.46 22.06
C ASP A 89 -9.21 23.48 21.53
N ASP A 90 -9.59 22.59 20.63
CA ASP A 90 -8.76 21.58 19.97
C ASP A 90 -8.31 21.96 18.55
N GLY A 91 -8.84 23.03 17.95
CA GLY A 91 -8.50 23.47 16.59
C GLY A 91 -9.07 22.59 15.48
N LEU A 92 -9.99 21.66 15.78
CA LEU A 92 -10.66 20.83 14.78
C LEU A 92 -11.99 21.48 14.33
N PRO A 93 -12.36 21.33 13.04
CA PRO A 93 -13.68 21.71 12.57
C PRO A 93 -14.73 20.85 13.28
N HIS A 94 -15.57 21.46 14.11
CA HIS A 94 -16.75 20.78 14.64
C HIS A 94 -17.98 21.16 13.86
N MET A 95 -18.83 20.17 13.66
CA MET A 95 -20.18 20.39 13.19
C MET A 95 -21.05 20.83 14.38
N LEU A 96 -21.42 22.10 14.42
CA LEU A 96 -22.33 22.62 15.44
C LEU A 96 -23.74 22.12 15.18
N SER A 97 -24.48 21.80 16.25
CA SER A 97 -25.92 21.58 16.13
C SER A 97 -26.63 22.88 15.73
N SER A 98 -27.82 22.79 15.12
CA SER A 98 -28.55 23.97 14.63
C SER A 98 -28.76 25.03 15.72
N ASN A 99 -29.04 24.62 16.95
CA ASN A 99 -29.26 25.53 18.07
C ASN A 99 -27.95 26.16 18.53
N GLU A 100 -26.89 25.37 18.63
CA GLU A 100 -25.58 25.82 19.08
C GLU A 100 -24.95 26.81 18.08
N PHE A 101 -25.18 26.61 16.78
CA PHE A 101 -24.84 27.59 15.75
C PHE A 101 -25.62 28.90 15.93
N TYR A 102 -26.94 28.81 16.11
CA TYR A 102 -27.79 29.99 16.29
C TYR A 102 -27.37 30.82 17.51
N GLU A 103 -27.10 30.18 18.65
CA GLU A 103 -26.62 30.85 19.86
C GLU A 103 -25.28 31.56 19.64
N ARG A 104 -24.33 30.94 18.93
CA ARG A 104 -23.04 31.56 18.60
C ARG A 104 -23.19 32.78 17.68
N VAL A 105 -24.10 32.71 16.70
CA VAL A 105 -24.40 33.84 15.81
C VAL A 105 -25.01 35.00 16.60
N VAL A 106 -25.98 34.72 17.47
CA VAL A 106 -26.63 35.75 18.31
C VAL A 106 -25.62 36.45 19.22
N GLN A 107 -24.77 35.68 19.91
CA GLN A 107 -23.70 36.23 20.75
C GLN A 107 -22.74 37.12 19.96
N PHE A 108 -22.38 36.72 18.74
CA PHE A 108 -21.53 37.51 17.86
C PHE A 108 -22.21 38.82 17.42
N THR A 109 -23.48 38.77 17.04
CA THR A 109 -24.25 39.95 16.61
C THR A 109 -24.43 40.96 17.75
N GLN A 110 -24.72 40.50 18.97
CA GLN A 110 -24.85 41.36 20.15
C GLN A 110 -23.54 42.02 20.54
N TRP A 111 -22.40 41.37 20.30
CA TRP A 111 -21.09 41.95 20.57
C TRP A 111 -20.67 43.05 19.57
N GLN A 112 -21.20 43.03 18.34
CA GLN A 112 -20.88 44.02 17.30
C GLN A 112 -21.68 45.33 17.43
N GLN A 113 -22.65 45.40 18.34
CA GLN A 113 -23.43 46.60 18.66
C GLN A 113 -22.81 47.35 19.84
#